data_AF-A0A0F8W3L4-F1
#
_entry.id   AF-A0A0F8W3L4-F1
#
_cell.length_a   1.000
_cell.length_b   1.000
_cell.length_c   1.000
_cell.angle_alpha   90.00
_cell.angle_beta   90.00
_cell.angle_gamma   90.00
#
_symmetry.space_group_name_H-M   'P 1'
#
loop_
_entity.id
_entity.type
_entity.pdbx_description
1 polymer ?
#
loop_
_entity_poly.entity_id
_entity_poly.type
_entity_poly.pdbx_seq_one_letter_code
_entity_poly.pdbx_strand_id
1 'polypeptide(L)'
;MKLLSQKRARKIAKKPTKTRGFDEIRRLVFEGNYALAHRLFGRYMMGTPVEQMKYQPLGNLRLEFPGHEEATDYRRDLNMDTAVASVRYTVDRV
;
A
#
# COMPACT_ATOMS: atom_id res chain seq x y z
N MET A 1 -9.67 -7.67 -26.69
CA MET A 1 -9.50 -7.22 -25.29
C MET A 1 -10.73 -7.58 -24.47
N LYS A 2 -10.80 -8.83 -24.01
CA LYS A 2 -11.71 -9.32 -22.96
C LYS A 2 -10.82 -10.02 -21.94
N LEU A 3 -11.27 -10.08 -20.69
CA LEU A 3 -10.64 -10.72 -19.52
C LEU A 3 -9.72 -9.84 -18.65
N LEU A 4 -10.29 -8.83 -18.00
CA LEU A 4 -9.83 -8.40 -16.68
C LEU A 4 -11.01 -7.81 -15.88
N SER A 5 -12.05 -8.60 -15.63
CA SER A 5 -13.13 -8.15 -14.73
C SER A 5 -13.88 -9.26 -14.01
N GLN A 6 -13.57 -10.54 -14.23
CA GLN A 6 -14.30 -11.60 -13.53
C GLN A 6 -13.34 -12.60 -12.92
N LYS A 7 -13.62 -12.95 -11.66
CA LYS A 7 -13.00 -13.99 -10.82
C LYS A 7 -11.76 -13.56 -10.03
N ARG A 8 -11.99 -12.98 -8.86
CA ARG A 8 -11.32 -13.40 -7.61
C ARG A 8 -12.04 -12.87 -6.36
N ALA A 9 -13.36 -13.09 -6.28
CA ALA A 9 -13.98 -13.30 -4.97
C ALA A 9 -13.48 -14.67 -4.47
N ARG A 10 -12.23 -14.72 -3.99
CA ARG A 10 -11.68 -15.89 -3.31
C ARG A 10 -12.50 -16.03 -2.04
N LYS A 11 -13.43 -17.00 -2.03
CA LYS A 11 -14.19 -17.44 -0.86
C LYS A 11 -13.23 -17.41 0.33
N ILE A 12 -13.44 -16.49 1.27
CA ILE A 12 -12.54 -16.29 2.41
C ILE A 12 -12.70 -17.55 3.27
N ALA A 13 -11.83 -18.54 3.06
CA ALA A 13 -11.88 -19.78 3.80
C ALA A 13 -11.72 -19.46 5.28
N LYS A 14 -12.74 -19.79 6.07
CA LYS A 14 -12.77 -19.56 7.52
C LYS A 14 -11.64 -20.37 8.14
N LYS A 15 -10.59 -19.71 8.65
CA LYS A 15 -9.48 -20.37 9.35
C LYS A 15 -10.00 -21.05 10.62
N PRO A 16 -9.42 -22.19 11.03
CA PRO A 16 -9.76 -22.84 12.29
C PRO A 16 -9.56 -21.90 13.48
N THR A 17 -10.34 -22.10 14.54
CA THR A 17 -10.49 -21.17 15.67
C THR A 17 -9.15 -20.86 16.35
N LYS A 18 -8.82 -19.56 16.49
CA LYS A 18 -7.55 -19.07 17.07
C LYS A 18 -7.27 -19.67 18.46
N THR A 19 -8.30 -19.81 19.29
CA THR A 19 -8.20 -20.28 20.67
C THR A 19 -7.50 -21.64 20.80
N ARG A 20 -7.77 -22.61 19.91
CA ARG A 20 -7.13 -23.93 19.98
C ARG A 20 -5.66 -23.95 19.55
N GLY A 21 -5.24 -22.99 18.72
CA GLY A 21 -3.86 -22.91 18.26
C GLY A 21 -2.91 -22.28 19.28
N PHE A 22 -3.42 -21.38 20.13
CA PHE A 22 -2.58 -20.58 21.03
C PHE A 22 -1.91 -21.43 22.12
N ASP A 23 -2.67 -22.28 22.81
CA ASP A 23 -2.14 -23.09 23.91
C ASP A 23 -1.06 -24.07 23.43
N GLU A 24 -1.26 -24.69 22.27
CA GLU A 24 -0.30 -25.62 21.68
C GLU A 24 0.98 -24.93 21.20
N ILE A 25 0.86 -23.73 20.60
CA ILE A 25 2.03 -22.93 20.23
C ILE A 25 2.85 -22.58 21.48
N ARG A 26 2.18 -22.15 22.57
CA ARG A 26 2.83 -21.81 23.84
C ARG A 26 3.57 -23.02 24.41
N ARG A 27 2.96 -24.21 24.43
CA ARG A 27 3.60 -25.47 24.86
C ARG A 27 4.87 -25.76 24.08
N LEU A 28 4.80 -25.71 22.74
CA LEU A 28 5.93 -26.01 21.87
C LEU A 28 7.10 -25.04 22.01
N VAL A 29 6.84 -23.77 22.32
CA VAL A 29 7.89 -22.77 22.62
C VAL A 29 8.63 -23.14 23.90
N PHE A 30 7.92 -23.51 24.97
CA PHE A 30 8.55 -23.92 26.23
C PHE A 30 9.30 -25.26 26.14
N GLU A 31 8.90 -26.14 25.23
CA GLU A 31 9.62 -27.39 24.92
C GLU A 31 10.82 -27.19 23.98
N GLY A 32 11.08 -25.97 23.50
CA GLY A 32 12.17 -25.66 22.58
C GLY A 32 11.91 -26.07 21.11
N ASN A 33 10.69 -26.50 20.77
CA ASN A 33 10.33 -26.92 19.41
C ASN A 33 9.85 -25.73 18.56
N TYR A 34 10.76 -24.80 18.28
CA TYR A 34 10.46 -23.55 17.60
C TYR A 34 9.95 -23.72 16.15
N ALA A 35 10.47 -24.72 15.43
CA ALA A 35 10.08 -24.98 14.05
C ALA A 35 8.59 -25.37 13.94
N LEU A 36 8.12 -26.23 14.85
CA LEU A 36 6.72 -26.64 14.88
C LEU A 36 5.81 -25.50 15.36
N ALA A 37 6.26 -24.75 16.38
CA ALA A 37 5.55 -23.57 16.89
C ALA A 37 5.34 -22.52 15.79
N HIS A 38 6.37 -22.19 15.01
CA HIS A 38 6.29 -21.24 13.90
C HIS A 38 5.29 -21.69 12.82
N ARG A 39 5.30 -22.99 12.49
CA ARG A 39 4.35 -23.55 11.50
C ARG A 39 2.90 -23.45 11.97
N LEU A 40 2.63 -23.71 13.25
CA LEU A 40 1.28 -23.58 13.81
C LEU A 40 0.85 -22.11 13.92
N PHE A 41 1.77 -21.21 14.27
CA PHE A 41 1.52 -19.77 14.27
C PHE A 41 1.02 -19.28 12.91
N GLY A 42 1.70 -19.63 11.82
CA GLY A 42 1.29 -19.27 10.46
C GLY A 42 -0.13 -19.76 10.09
N ARG A 43 -0.55 -20.91 10.62
CA ARG A 43 -1.85 -21.53 10.33
C ARG A 43 -3.00 -20.92 11.14
N TYR A 44 -2.79 -20.68 12.43
CA TYR A 44 -3.86 -20.32 13.37
C TYR A 44 -3.88 -18.83 13.76
N MET A 45 -2.73 -18.16 13.77
CA MET A 45 -2.61 -16.81 14.35
C MET A 45 -2.67 -15.70 13.30
N MET A 46 -2.30 -15.98 12.05
CA MET A 46 -2.31 -14.98 10.98
C MET A 46 -3.72 -14.54 10.59
N GLY A 47 -3.91 -13.25 10.36
CA GLY A 47 -5.12 -12.69 9.77
C GLY A 47 -5.46 -13.30 8.41
N THR A 48 -6.70 -13.08 7.96
CA THR A 48 -7.10 -13.32 6.57
C THR A 48 -7.71 -12.04 6.04
N PRO A 49 -7.08 -11.36 5.06
CA PRO A 49 -5.80 -11.67 4.44
C PRO A 49 -4.60 -11.54 5.41
N VAL A 50 -3.49 -12.20 5.06
CA VAL A 50 -2.25 -12.19 5.86
C VAL A 50 -1.58 -10.81 5.80
N GLU A 51 -1.63 -10.20 4.63
CA GLU A 51 -1.11 -8.86 4.38
C GLU A 51 -2.27 -7.90 4.15
N GLN A 52 -2.04 -6.63 4.48
CA GLN A 52 -2.94 -5.56 4.09
C GLN A 52 -2.84 -5.30 2.58
N MET A 53 -3.91 -4.77 2.00
CA MET A 53 -3.87 -4.34 0.60
C MET A 53 -2.88 -3.17 0.44
N LYS A 54 -2.09 -3.21 -0.63
CA LYS A 54 -1.11 -2.16 -0.93
C LYS A 54 -1.82 -0.94 -1.50
N TYR A 55 -1.47 0.25 -1.01
CA TYR A 55 -1.90 1.49 -1.66
C TYR A 55 -1.37 1.53 -3.10
N GLN A 56 -2.20 1.94 -4.05
CA GLN A 56 -1.84 2.00 -5.47
C GLN A 56 -1.84 3.45 -5.95
N PRO A 57 -0.89 3.85 -6.82
CA PRO A 57 -0.95 5.16 -7.47
C PRO A 57 -2.15 5.21 -8.42
N LEU A 58 -2.86 6.33 -8.42
CA LEU A 58 -3.98 6.55 -9.35
C LEU A 58 -3.49 6.73 -10.79
N GLY A 59 -2.38 7.44 -10.97
CA GLY A 59 -1.82 7.83 -12.25
C GLY A 59 -1.14 9.20 -12.18
N ASN A 60 -0.74 9.74 -13.34
CA ASN A 60 -0.14 11.06 -13.46
C ASN A 60 -1.00 11.94 -14.37
N LEU A 61 -1.17 13.21 -13.99
CA LEU A 61 -1.66 14.25 -14.89
C LEU A 61 -0.45 14.95 -15.52
N ARG A 62 -0.41 15.04 -16.84
CA ARG A 62 0.64 15.75 -17.58
C ARG A 62 0.03 16.99 -18.22
N LEU A 63 0.63 18.14 -17.96
CA LEU A 63 0.29 19.42 -18.58
C LEU A 63 1.48 19.82 -19.43
N GLU A 64 1.25 20.10 -20.71
CA GLU A 64 2.28 20.49 -21.66
C GLU A 64 2.02 21.93 -22.12
N PHE A 65 3.06 22.75 -22.10
CA PHE A 65 3.02 24.15 -22.50
C PHE A 65 4.14 24.39 -23.53
N PRO A 66 3.89 24.09 -24.83
CA PRO A 66 4.89 24.31 -25.88
C PRO A 66 5.27 25.80 -25.98
N GLY A 67 6.54 26.11 -26.22
CA GLY A 67 7.03 27.50 -26.27
C GLY A 67 7.46 28.07 -24.91
N HIS A 68 7.41 27.26 -23.84
CA HIS A 68 7.82 27.66 -22.49
C HIS A 68 9.20 27.11 -22.11
N GLU A 69 10.08 26.88 -23.08
CA GLU A 69 11.39 26.25 -22.86
C GLU A 69 12.39 27.19 -22.17
N GLU A 70 12.28 28.51 -22.37
CA GLU A 70 13.16 29.54 -21.79
C GLU A 70 12.50 30.30 -20.63
N ALA A 71 12.04 29.56 -19.62
CA ALA A 71 11.43 30.16 -18.43
C ALA A 71 12.46 30.88 -17.53
N THR A 72 12.09 32.07 -17.06
CA THR A 72 12.84 32.89 -16.10
C THR A 72 12.03 33.12 -14.82
N ASP A 73 12.66 33.70 -13.78
CA ASP A 73 12.00 34.04 -12.50
C ASP A 73 11.17 32.90 -11.87
N TYR A 74 11.65 31.66 -11.99
CA TYR A 74 10.95 30.47 -11.53
C TYR A 74 10.83 30.41 -10.00
N ARG A 75 9.61 30.15 -9.53
CA ARG A 75 9.29 29.86 -8.13
C ARG A 75 8.26 28.75 -8.02
N ARG A 76 8.48 27.84 -7.06
CA ARG A 76 7.47 26.91 -6.58
C ARG A 76 7.39 26.94 -5.06
N ASP A 77 6.20 26.86 -4.51
CA ASP A 77 6.00 26.81 -3.07
C ASP A 77 4.73 26.03 -2.71
N LEU A 78 4.69 25.60 -1.44
CA LEU A 78 3.52 25.05 -0.78
C LEU A 78 3.24 25.94 0.42
N ASN A 79 2.12 26.64 0.37
CA ASN A 79 1.65 27.42 1.51
C ASN A 79 1.03 26.45 2.53
N MET A 80 1.63 26.36 3.73
CA MET A 80 1.17 25.44 4.79
C MET A 80 -0.07 25.93 5.54
N ASP A 81 -0.34 27.24 5.50
CA ASP A 81 -1.54 27.82 6.12
C ASP A 81 -2.79 27.59 5.25
N THR A 82 -2.62 27.59 3.92
CA THR A 82 -3.73 27.41 2.96
C THR A 82 -3.76 26.04 2.28
N ALA A 83 -2.72 25.23 2.46
CA ALA A 83 -2.50 23.95 1.77
C ALA A 83 -2.49 24.05 0.23
N VAL A 84 -2.10 25.20 -0.33
CA VAL A 84 -2.06 25.44 -1.77
C VAL A 84 -0.63 25.32 -2.30
N ALA A 85 -0.43 24.45 -3.29
CA ALA A 85 0.80 24.39 -4.08
C ALA A 85 0.72 25.37 -5.26
N SER A 86 1.74 26.23 -5.41
CA SER A 86 1.82 27.24 -6.47
C SER A 86 3.11 27.12 -7.25
N VAL A 87 3.04 27.38 -8.56
CA VAL A 87 4.19 27.50 -9.45
C VAL A 87 4.01 28.76 -10.28
N ARG A 88 5.05 29.61 -10.33
CA ARG A 88 5.11 30.83 -11.15
C ARG A 88 6.45 30.92 -11.84
N TYR A 89 6.45 31.40 -13.07
CA TYR A 89 7.62 31.65 -13.87
C TYR A 89 7.23 32.65 -14.97
N THR A 90 8.22 33.20 -15.67
CA THR A 90 8.03 34.16 -16.75
C THR A 90 8.57 33.63 -18.08
N VAL A 91 7.80 33.79 -19.15
CA VAL A 91 8.17 33.45 -20.55
C VAL A 91 7.82 34.64 -21.43
N ASP A 92 8.72 35.08 -22.30
CA ASP A 92 8.49 36.23 -23.21
C ASP A 92 7.98 37.51 -22.52
N ARG A 93 8.33 37.71 -21.24
CA ARG A 93 7.88 38.79 -20.34
C ARG A 93 6.43 38.64 -19.83
N VAL A 94 5.86 37.45 -19.87
CA VAL A 94 4.54 37.07 -19.30
C VAL A 94 4.71 36.10 -18.15
#